data_AF-A0A356T0Z2-F1
#
_entry.id   AF-A0A356T0Z2-F1
#
_cell.length_a   1.000
_cell.length_b   1.000
_cell.length_c   1.000
_cell.angle_alpha   90.00
_cell.angle_beta   90.00
_cell.angle_gamma   90.00
#
_symmetry.space_group_name_H-M   'P 1'
#
loop_
_entity.id
_entity.type
_entity.pdbx_description
1 polymer ?
#
loop_
_entity_poly.entity_id
_entity_poly.type
_entity_poly.pdbx_seq_one_letter_code
_entity_poly.pdbx_strand_id
1 'polypeptide(L)'
;MEPTPQIPREDWAAHPNFPAQTLLLGSHENFRILARQVLDLASAHPERAERLFRRWMFAMGSHERYEESKLYPYLSRRWGVSMAPLEAGHEALAERKRAVLDAFERSHEQDRLDRALRDFGDTLRAHLDLEERTVIPLLLELSPDEFADYYALPIRTLLERMSASRSLS
;
A
#
# COMPACT_ATOMS: atom_id res chain seq x y z
N MET A 1 22.47 5.84 14.87
CA MET A 1 21.19 5.60 14.18
C MET A 1 20.78 6.94 13.60
N GLU A 2 20.61 7.05 12.29
CA GLU A 2 20.05 8.26 11.69
C GLU A 2 18.62 8.45 12.19
N PRO A 3 18.17 9.69 12.44
CA PRO A 3 16.79 9.95 12.80
C PRO A 3 15.87 9.46 11.67
N THR A 4 14.73 8.86 12.03
CA THR A 4 13.72 8.45 11.04
C THR A 4 13.23 9.68 10.28
N PRO A 5 13.33 9.69 8.93
CA PRO A 5 12.83 10.77 8.11
C PRO A 5 11.38 11.14 8.43
N GLN A 6 11.11 12.44 8.56
CA GLN A 6 9.78 13.01 8.75
C GLN A 6 9.66 14.20 7.80
N ILE A 7 9.16 13.95 6.59
CA ILE A 7 8.92 15.01 5.59
C ILE A 7 7.40 15.25 5.53
N PRO A 8 6.92 16.48 5.81
CA PRO A 8 5.50 16.81 5.69
C PRO A 8 4.96 16.54 4.28
N ARG A 9 3.69 16.14 4.18
CA ARG A 9 3.07 15.73 2.90
C ARG A 9 3.05 16.87 1.89
N GLU A 10 2.85 18.09 2.36
CA GLU A 10 2.86 19.33 1.60
C GLU A 10 4.21 19.59 0.91
N ASP A 11 5.30 19.06 1.44
CA ASP A 11 6.65 19.28 0.91
C ASP A 11 7.07 18.18 -0.08
N TRP A 12 6.34 17.07 -0.16
CA TRP A 12 6.73 15.91 -0.99
C TRP A 12 6.91 16.30 -2.45
N ALA A 13 5.98 17.07 -3.03
CA ALA A 13 6.03 17.43 -4.44
C ALA A 13 7.25 18.27 -4.83
N ALA A 14 7.85 18.98 -3.85
CA ALA A 14 9.07 19.76 -4.06
C ALA A 14 10.35 18.95 -3.84
N HIS A 15 10.24 17.73 -3.30
CA HIS A 15 11.40 16.91 -2.99
C HIS A 15 12.08 16.39 -4.27
N PRO A 16 13.42 16.48 -4.41
CA PRO A 16 14.13 16.03 -5.62
C PRO A 16 13.84 14.58 -6.04
N ASN A 17 13.63 13.70 -5.05
CA ASN A 17 13.33 12.28 -5.27
C ASN A 17 11.83 11.95 -5.44
N PHE A 18 10.94 12.95 -5.44
CA PHE A 18 9.50 12.76 -5.60
C PHE A 18 9.08 12.09 -6.92
N PRO A 19 9.68 12.42 -8.09
CA PRO A 19 9.29 11.79 -9.35
C PRO A 19 9.38 10.26 -9.34
N ALA A 20 10.25 9.69 -8.50
CA ALA A 20 10.38 8.25 -8.35
C ALA A 20 9.24 7.60 -7.54
N GLN A 21 8.46 8.39 -6.81
CA GLN A 21 7.36 7.92 -5.94
C GLN A 21 5.98 8.07 -6.59
N THR A 22 5.88 8.71 -7.76
CA THR A 22 4.59 9.00 -8.40
C THR A 22 3.84 7.73 -8.81
N LEU A 23 4.55 6.64 -9.12
CA LEU A 23 3.92 5.36 -9.46
C LEU A 23 3.20 4.73 -8.25
N LEU A 24 3.83 4.78 -7.07
CA LEU A 24 3.26 4.26 -5.83
C LEU A 24 2.02 5.09 -5.44
N LEU A 25 2.19 6.41 -5.33
CA LEU A 25 1.11 7.34 -5.00
C LEU A 25 -0.03 7.31 -6.01
N GLY A 26 0.28 7.20 -7.30
CA GLY A 26 -0.72 7.04 -8.35
C GLY A 26 -1.50 5.73 -8.24
N SER A 27 -0.85 4.64 -7.85
CA SER A 27 -1.51 3.36 -7.58
C SER A 27 -2.48 3.47 -6.39
N HIS A 28 -2.06 4.13 -5.31
CA HIS A 28 -2.89 4.35 -4.12
C HIS A 28 -4.12 5.21 -4.45
N GLU A 29 -3.95 6.31 -5.17
CA GLU A 29 -5.09 7.12 -5.59
C GLU A 29 -6.05 6.33 -6.49
N ASN A 30 -5.52 5.53 -7.41
CA ASN A 30 -6.35 4.66 -8.23
C ASN A 30 -7.14 3.64 -7.39
N PHE A 31 -6.57 3.08 -6.32
CA PHE A 31 -7.30 2.22 -5.39
C PHE A 31 -8.42 2.97 -4.65
N ARG A 32 -8.18 4.21 -4.20
CA ARG A 32 -9.22 5.06 -3.61
C ARG A 32 -10.36 5.34 -4.61
N ILE A 33 -10.03 5.61 -5.88
CA ILE A 33 -11.02 5.80 -6.94
C ILE A 33 -11.85 4.53 -7.16
N LEU A 34 -11.19 3.36 -7.26
CA LEU A 34 -11.87 2.09 -7.48
C LEU A 34 -12.81 1.71 -6.32
N ALA A 35 -12.42 1.97 -5.07
CA ALA A 35 -13.30 1.80 -3.91
C ALA A 35 -14.62 2.58 -4.07
N ARG A 36 -14.54 3.86 -4.45
CA ARG A 36 -15.70 4.71 -4.69
C ARG A 36 -16.54 4.19 -5.85
N GLN A 37 -15.90 3.85 -6.98
CA GLN A 37 -16.61 3.34 -8.16
C GLN A 37 -17.36 2.03 -7.90
N VAL A 38 -16.79 1.11 -7.13
CA VAL A 38 -17.47 -0.14 -6.76
C VAL A 38 -18.70 0.16 -5.90
N LEU A 39 -18.58 1.05 -4.91
CA LEU A 39 -19.69 1.47 -4.07
C LEU A 39 -20.82 2.12 -4.89
N ASP A 40 -20.48 3.06 -5.77
CA ASP A 40 -21.46 3.75 -6.63
C ASP A 40 -22.17 2.80 -7.61
N LEU A 41 -21.45 1.78 -8.09
CA LEU A 41 -22.01 0.78 -9.00
C LEU A 41 -22.87 -0.27 -8.28
N ALA A 42 -22.63 -0.52 -6.99
CA ALA A 42 -23.20 -1.67 -6.29
C ALA A 42 -24.73 -1.69 -6.28
N SER A 43 -25.38 -0.53 -6.14
CA SER A 43 -26.85 -0.45 -6.08
C SER A 43 -27.51 -0.55 -7.45
N ALA A 44 -26.88 -0.02 -8.51
CA ALA A 44 -27.47 0.01 -9.86
C ALA A 44 -27.08 -1.21 -10.71
N HIS A 45 -25.86 -1.72 -10.51
CA HIS A 45 -25.24 -2.75 -11.33
C HIS A 45 -24.38 -3.71 -10.48
N PRO A 46 -24.98 -4.47 -9.54
CA PRO A 46 -24.25 -5.28 -8.56
C PRO A 46 -23.27 -6.27 -9.18
N GLU A 47 -23.64 -6.95 -10.27
CA GLU A 47 -22.73 -7.89 -10.96
C GLU A 47 -21.52 -7.17 -11.59
N ARG A 48 -21.70 -5.94 -12.07
CA ARG A 48 -20.60 -5.14 -12.63
C ARG A 48 -19.69 -4.66 -11.51
N ALA A 49 -20.25 -4.25 -10.39
CA ALA A 49 -19.51 -3.89 -9.19
C ALA A 49 -18.68 -5.06 -8.67
N GLU A 50 -19.26 -6.26 -8.60
CA GLU A 50 -18.56 -7.46 -8.16
C GLU A 50 -17.38 -7.81 -9.09
N ARG A 51 -17.60 -7.83 -10.41
CA ARG A 51 -16.52 -8.10 -11.37
C ARG A 51 -15.39 -7.07 -11.26
N LEU A 52 -15.74 -5.79 -11.10
CA LEU A 52 -14.75 -4.73 -10.89
C LEU A 52 -13.97 -4.95 -9.59
N PHE A 53 -14.68 -5.24 -8.50
CA PHE A 53 -14.08 -5.50 -7.19
C PHE A 53 -13.11 -6.69 -7.25
N ARG A 54 -13.52 -7.84 -7.81
CA ARG A 54 -12.66 -9.02 -7.93
C ARG A 54 -11.40 -8.77 -8.77
N ARG A 55 -11.54 -8.09 -9.91
CA ARG A 55 -10.39 -7.72 -10.76
C ARG A 55 -9.43 -6.80 -10.02
N TRP A 56 -9.96 -5.81 -9.32
CA TRP A 56 -9.15 -4.89 -8.53
C TRP A 56 -8.43 -5.60 -7.38
N MET A 57 -9.11 -6.48 -6.62
CA MET A 57 -8.51 -7.24 -5.53
C MET A 57 -7.38 -8.16 -5.99
N PHE A 58 -7.39 -8.61 -7.24
CA PHE A 58 -6.26 -9.34 -7.82
C PHE A 58 -5.04 -8.42 -8.00
N ALA A 59 -5.23 -7.21 -8.51
CA ALA A 59 -4.15 -6.23 -8.66
C ALA A 59 -3.60 -5.77 -7.30
N MET A 60 -4.48 -5.52 -6.32
CA MET A 60 -4.10 -5.13 -4.96
C MET A 60 -3.24 -6.20 -4.29
N GLY A 61 -3.59 -7.48 -4.44
CA GLY A 61 -2.78 -8.57 -3.86
C GLY A 61 -1.37 -8.69 -4.46
N SER A 62 -1.13 -8.20 -5.69
CA SER A 62 0.23 -8.13 -6.24
C SER A 62 1.03 -6.96 -5.64
N HIS A 63 0.35 -5.86 -5.30
CA HIS A 63 0.93 -4.68 -4.69
C HIS A 63 1.31 -4.96 -3.24
N GLU A 64 0.38 -5.49 -2.42
CA GLU A 64 0.63 -5.92 -1.04
C GLU A 64 1.81 -6.90 -0.97
N ARG A 65 1.85 -7.87 -1.89
CA ARG A 65 2.97 -8.83 -1.97
C ARG A 65 4.30 -8.17 -2.27
N TYR A 66 4.33 -7.20 -3.18
CA TYR A 66 5.56 -6.46 -3.47
C TYR A 66 6.05 -5.72 -2.22
N GLU A 67 5.13 -5.14 -1.46
CA GLU A 67 5.44 -4.40 -0.25
C GLU A 67 6.03 -5.30 0.83
N GLU A 68 5.32 -6.36 1.19
CA GLU A 68 5.76 -7.32 2.22
C GLU A 68 7.03 -8.09 1.84
N SER A 69 7.22 -8.40 0.56
CA SER A 69 8.38 -9.19 0.12
C SER A 69 9.63 -8.36 -0.16
N LYS A 70 9.50 -7.05 -0.38
CA LYS A 70 10.65 -6.20 -0.77
C LYS A 70 10.67 -4.85 -0.07
N LEU A 71 9.62 -4.02 -0.20
CA LEU A 71 9.65 -2.65 0.31
C LEU A 71 9.79 -2.60 1.83
N TYR A 72 8.91 -3.28 2.56
CA TYR A 72 8.88 -3.24 4.02
C TYR A 72 10.15 -3.84 4.64
N PRO A 73 10.65 -5.02 4.21
CA PRO A 73 11.91 -5.55 4.74
C PRO A 73 13.10 -4.64 4.48
N TYR A 74 13.16 -4.02 3.30
CA TYR A 74 14.24 -3.09 2.94
C TYR A 74 14.22 -1.84 3.82
N LEU A 75 13.07 -1.16 3.91
CA LEU A 75 12.93 0.06 4.71
C LEU A 75 13.12 -0.21 6.20
N SER A 76 12.57 -1.32 6.72
CA SER A 76 12.78 -1.74 8.10
C SER A 76 14.27 -1.93 8.40
N ARG A 77 15.01 -2.58 7.51
CA ARG A 77 16.45 -2.77 7.67
C ARG A 77 17.23 -1.46 7.57
N ARG A 78 16.91 -0.60 6.59
CA ARG A 78 17.61 0.66 6.32
C ARG A 78 17.46 1.64 7.48
N TRP A 79 16.24 1.79 7.99
CA TRP A 79 15.87 2.86 8.91
C TRP A 79 15.66 2.39 10.35
N GLY A 80 15.63 1.06 10.59
CA GLY A 80 15.37 0.51 11.92
C GLY A 80 13.93 0.71 12.39
N VAL A 81 12.99 0.92 11.46
CA VAL A 81 11.57 1.15 11.74
C VAL A 81 10.77 -0.14 11.63
N SER A 82 9.71 -0.27 12.42
CA SER A 82 8.78 -1.40 12.34
C SER A 82 7.72 -1.15 11.27
N MET A 83 7.48 -2.15 10.42
CA MET A 83 6.40 -2.14 9.42
C MET A 83 5.17 -2.96 9.84
N ALA A 84 5.20 -3.54 11.04
CA ALA A 84 4.09 -4.34 11.57
C ALA A 84 2.71 -3.65 11.53
N PRO A 85 2.58 -2.32 11.75
CA PRO A 85 1.30 -1.64 11.58
C PRO A 85 0.76 -1.65 10.15
N LEU A 86 1.63 -1.68 9.13
CA LEU A 86 1.23 -1.74 7.73
C LEU A 86 0.79 -3.16 7.35
N GLU A 87 1.54 -4.17 7.79
CA GLU A 87 1.19 -5.60 7.65
C GLU A 87 -0.17 -5.91 8.29
N ALA A 88 -0.42 -5.41 9.51
CA ALA A 88 -1.73 -5.54 10.17
C ALA A 88 -2.85 -4.84 9.37
N GLY A 89 -2.52 -3.79 8.62
CA GLY A 89 -3.44 -3.13 7.68
C GLY A 89 -3.85 -4.04 6.52
N HIS A 90 -2.90 -4.80 5.95
CA HIS A 90 -3.20 -5.81 4.92
C HIS A 90 -4.10 -6.93 5.47
N GLU A 91 -3.85 -7.39 6.69
CA GLU A 91 -4.71 -8.39 7.34
C GLU A 91 -6.14 -7.88 7.53
N ALA A 92 -6.30 -6.62 7.99
CA ALA A 92 -7.60 -5.98 8.11
C ALA A 92 -8.30 -5.85 6.76
N LEU A 93 -7.57 -5.46 5.70
CA LEU A 93 -8.11 -5.41 4.34
C LEU A 93 -8.55 -6.78 3.83
N ALA A 94 -7.79 -7.84 4.12
CA ALA A 94 -8.16 -9.21 3.77
C ALA A 94 -9.44 -9.68 4.48
N GLU A 95 -9.66 -9.27 5.74
CA GLU A 95 -10.92 -9.49 6.44
C GLU A 95 -12.09 -8.74 5.78
N ARG A 96 -11.94 -7.44 5.53
CA ARG A 96 -12.98 -6.63 4.88
C ARG A 96 -13.31 -7.12 3.48
N LYS A 97 -12.30 -7.55 2.72
CA LYS A 97 -12.47 -8.18 1.41
C LYS A 97 -13.36 -9.42 1.51
N ARG A 98 -13.14 -10.30 2.49
CA ARG A 98 -13.99 -11.49 2.70
C ARG A 98 -15.43 -11.09 2.99
N ALA A 99 -15.65 -10.07 3.82
CA ALA A 99 -16.98 -9.56 4.14
C ALA A 99 -17.71 -9.00 2.89
N VAL A 100 -16.99 -8.27 2.02
CA VAL A 100 -17.55 -7.77 0.76
C VAL A 100 -17.94 -8.92 -0.17
N LEU A 101 -17.09 -9.94 -0.31
CA LEU A 101 -17.38 -11.09 -1.18
C LEU A 101 -18.57 -11.90 -0.68
N ASP A 102 -18.66 -12.16 0.63
CA ASP A 102 -19.84 -12.81 1.24
C ASP A 102 -21.11 -11.96 1.08
N ALA A 103 -21.00 -10.63 1.11
CA ALA A 103 -22.15 -9.74 0.86
C ALA A 103 -22.60 -9.77 -0.61
N PHE A 104 -21.68 -9.87 -1.58
CA PHE A 104 -22.05 -10.04 -3.00
C PHE A 104 -22.79 -11.37 -3.24
N GLU A 105 -22.41 -12.44 -2.55
CA GLU A 105 -23.09 -13.74 -2.65
C GLU A 105 -24.52 -13.72 -2.08
N ARG A 106 -24.81 -12.79 -1.16
CA ARG A 106 -26.12 -12.61 -0.51
C ARG A 106 -26.92 -11.47 -1.14
N SER A 107 -27.19 -11.59 -2.44
CA SER A 107 -27.76 -10.56 -3.33
C SER A 107 -29.10 -9.91 -2.93
N HIS A 108 -29.75 -10.36 -1.85
CA HIS A 108 -31.00 -9.78 -1.33
C HIS A 108 -30.79 -8.78 -0.19
N GLU A 109 -29.57 -8.61 0.32
CA GLU A 109 -29.25 -7.72 1.45
C GLU A 109 -28.43 -6.48 1.00
N GLN A 110 -29.03 -5.59 0.19
CA GLN A 110 -28.32 -4.40 -0.33
C GLN A 110 -27.67 -3.56 0.78
N ASP A 111 -28.36 -3.35 1.90
CA ASP A 111 -27.81 -2.61 3.05
C ASP A 111 -26.54 -3.24 3.63
N ARG A 112 -26.41 -4.57 3.57
CA ARG A 112 -25.21 -5.28 4.02
C ARG A 112 -24.07 -5.08 3.05
N LEU A 113 -24.34 -5.15 1.74
CA LEU A 113 -23.34 -4.89 0.71
C LEU A 113 -22.81 -3.45 0.81
N ASP A 114 -23.70 -2.47 0.95
CA ASP A 114 -23.33 -1.07 1.10
C ASP A 114 -22.46 -0.84 2.34
N ARG A 115 -22.83 -1.44 3.49
CA ARG A 115 -22.01 -1.39 4.70
C ARG A 115 -20.64 -2.03 4.51
N ALA A 116 -20.58 -3.24 3.93
CA ALA A 116 -19.32 -3.94 3.72
C ALA A 116 -18.38 -3.16 2.78
N LEU A 117 -18.91 -2.56 1.71
CA LEU A 117 -18.13 -1.75 0.77
C LEU A 117 -17.63 -0.44 1.41
N ARG A 118 -18.45 0.20 2.25
CA ARG A 118 -18.03 1.39 3.02
C ARG A 118 -16.92 1.05 4.02
N ASP A 119 -17.11 0.00 4.81
CA ASP A 119 -16.12 -0.46 5.78
C ASP A 119 -14.79 -0.82 5.11
N PHE A 120 -14.85 -1.47 3.93
CA PHE A 120 -13.67 -1.75 3.12
C PHE A 120 -12.99 -0.46 2.65
N GLY A 121 -13.76 0.48 2.08
CA GLY A 121 -13.23 1.74 1.58
C GLY A 121 -12.61 2.62 2.67
N ASP A 122 -13.17 2.63 3.87
CA ASP A 122 -12.64 3.37 5.02
C ASP A 122 -11.38 2.71 5.57
N THR A 123 -11.35 1.38 5.65
CA THR A 123 -10.14 0.62 6.04
C THR A 123 -9.01 0.85 5.04
N LEU A 124 -9.30 0.79 3.74
CA LEU A 124 -8.34 1.07 2.67
C LEU A 124 -7.75 2.47 2.80
N ARG A 125 -8.60 3.48 2.98
CA ARG A 125 -8.13 4.86 3.11
C ARG A 125 -7.20 5.03 4.31
N ALA A 126 -7.61 4.50 5.47
CA ALA A 126 -6.80 4.57 6.67
C ALA A 126 -5.44 3.87 6.51
N HIS A 127 -5.44 2.69 5.86
CA HIS A 127 -4.22 1.94 5.57
C HIS A 127 -3.30 2.72 4.61
N LEU A 128 -3.80 3.16 3.46
CA LEU A 128 -2.99 3.91 2.48
C LEU A 128 -2.46 5.23 3.07
N ASP A 129 -3.23 5.91 3.92
CA ASP A 129 -2.79 7.14 4.58
C ASP A 129 -1.68 6.87 5.63
N LEU A 130 -1.78 5.76 6.35
CA LEU A 130 -0.72 5.33 7.27
C LEU A 130 0.54 4.93 6.50
N GLU A 131 0.38 4.14 5.45
CA GLU A 131 1.48 3.71 4.59
C GLU A 131 2.18 4.90 3.96
N GLU A 132 1.45 5.81 3.30
CA GLU A 132 2.05 6.97 2.66
C GLU A 132 2.86 7.81 3.66
N ARG A 133 2.32 8.07 4.86
CA ARG A 133 3.02 8.82 5.91
C ARG A 133 4.25 8.09 6.46
N THR A 134 4.27 6.77 6.40
CA THR A 134 5.38 5.95 6.92
C THR A 134 6.45 5.72 5.86
N VAL A 135 6.05 5.39 4.63
CA VAL A 135 6.90 4.90 3.55
C VAL A 135 7.49 6.04 2.73
N ILE A 136 6.68 7.04 2.37
CA ILE A 136 7.12 8.07 1.41
C ILE A 136 8.30 8.88 1.96
N PRO A 137 8.30 9.39 3.20
CA PRO A 137 9.48 10.08 3.73
C PRO A 137 10.75 9.23 3.70
N LEU A 138 10.64 7.93 3.95
CA LEU A 138 11.78 7.00 3.94
C LEU A 138 12.34 6.76 2.53
N LEU A 139 11.47 6.71 1.52
CA LEU A 139 11.86 6.57 0.12
C LEU A 139 12.44 7.87 -0.44
N LEU A 140 11.91 9.02 -0.01
CA LEU A 140 12.40 10.33 -0.42
C LEU A 140 13.84 10.57 0.06
N GLU A 141 14.22 10.09 1.24
CA GLU A 141 15.58 10.23 1.78
C GLU A 141 16.61 9.23 1.21
N LEU A 142 16.20 8.32 0.31
CA LEU A 142 17.19 7.49 -0.39
C LEU A 142 17.96 8.36 -1.38
N SER A 143 19.29 8.21 -1.41
CA SER A 143 20.08 8.81 -2.50
C SER A 143 19.64 8.24 -3.85
N PRO A 144 19.83 8.95 -4.98
CA PRO A 144 19.46 8.44 -6.29
C PRO A 144 20.07 7.07 -6.62
N ASP A 145 21.34 6.85 -6.26
CA ASP A 145 22.03 5.57 -6.46
C ASP A 145 21.45 4.47 -5.56
N GLU A 146 21.14 4.80 -4.30
CA GLU A 146 20.51 3.85 -3.38
C GLU A 146 19.09 3.48 -3.85
N PHE A 147 18.31 4.45 -4.36
CA PHE A 147 16.99 4.20 -4.92
C PHE A 147 17.08 3.32 -6.19
N ALA A 148 18.06 3.57 -7.06
CA ALA A 148 18.29 2.76 -8.25
C ALA A 148 18.64 1.31 -7.90
N ASP A 149 19.53 1.11 -6.92
CA ASP A 149 19.88 -0.22 -6.39
C ASP A 149 18.65 -0.90 -5.78
N TYR A 150 17.90 -0.20 -4.92
CA TYR A 150 16.66 -0.69 -4.33
C TYR A 150 15.69 -1.16 -5.41
N TYR A 151 15.49 -0.37 -6.46
CA TYR A 151 14.58 -0.68 -7.54
C TYR A 151 15.04 -1.93 -8.32
N ALA A 152 16.31 -1.98 -8.72
CA ALA A 152 16.85 -2.99 -9.62
C ALA A 152 17.14 -4.34 -8.96
N LEU A 153 17.58 -4.35 -7.69
CA LEU A 153 18.12 -5.55 -7.07
C LEU A 153 17.08 -6.39 -6.32
N PRO A 154 17.25 -7.71 -6.24
CA PRO A 154 16.44 -8.56 -5.36
C PRO A 154 16.65 -8.20 -3.88
N ILE A 155 15.62 -8.38 -3.05
CA ILE A 155 15.67 -8.06 -1.62
C ILE A 155 16.84 -8.73 -0.90
N ARG A 156 17.13 -10.01 -1.23
CA ARG A 156 18.24 -10.75 -0.63
C ARG A 156 19.58 -10.03 -0.84
N THR A 157 19.85 -9.58 -2.06
CA THR A 157 21.08 -8.86 -2.41
C THR A 157 21.17 -7.51 -1.67
N LEU A 158 20.06 -6.80 -1.53
CA LEU A 158 20.00 -5.53 -0.79
C LEU A 158 20.35 -5.74 0.69
N LEU A 159 19.74 -6.75 1.33
CA LEU A 159 19.96 -7.05 2.74
C LEU A 159 21.39 -7.56 3.03
N GLU A 160 21.98 -8.32 2.12
CA GLU A 160 23.38 -8.76 2.19
C GLU A 160 24.34 -7.55 2.12
N ARG A 161 24.15 -6.63 1.17
CA ARG A 161 24.96 -5.41 1.04
C ARG A 161 24.92 -4.54 2.30
N MET A 162 23.72 -4.32 2.86
CA MET A 162 23.53 -3.54 4.09
C MET A 162 24.24 -4.17 5.31
N SER A 163 24.33 -5.49 5.35
CA SER A 163 24.97 -6.21 6.45
C SER A 163 26.49 -6.13 6.34
N ALA A 164 27.05 -6.13 5.11
CA ALA A 164 28.47 -5.97 4.86
C ALA A 164 28.98 -4.55 5.22
N SER A 165 28.19 -3.51 4.93
CA SER A 165 28.57 -2.12 5.24
C SER A 165 28.63 -1.81 6.74
N ARG A 166 27.86 -2.52 7.58
CA ARG A 166 27.90 -2.34 9.05
C ARG A 166 29.06 -3.07 9.74
N SER A 167 29.72 -4.01 9.07
CA SER A 167 30.87 -4.75 9.61
C SER A 167 32.21 -4.04 9.43
N LEU A 168 32.22 -2.89 8.74
CA LEU A 168 33.42 -2.11 8.39
C LEU A 168 33.48 -0.74 9.09
N SER A 169 32.52 -0.44 9.96
CA SER A 169 32.36 0.82 10.71
C SER A 169 32.27 0.54 12.21
#